data_AF-A0A023FFW0-F1
#
_entry.id   AF-A0A023FFW0-F1
#
_cell.length_a   1.000
_cell.length_b   1.000
_cell.length_c   1.000
_cell.angle_alpha   90.00
_cell.angle_beta   90.00
_cell.angle_gamma   90.00
#
_symmetry.space_group_name_H-M   'P 1'
#
loop_
_entity.id
_entity.type
_entity.pdbx_description
1 polymer ?
#
loop_
_entity_poly.entity_id
_entity_poly.type
_entity_poly.pdbx_seq_one_letter_code
_entity_poly.pdbx_strand_id
1 'polypeptide(L)'
;QHGRHRRRAQEEGRRGCPQAAQGRGEEKDGGEGEEKAEVRKRLEEAAKAKKAGGKRGFMTPERKKKLRNLLRKKAAEELKKEQERKAEERRKIIAERIGQPKPLDGANEATLQAICRDYYDRLCKLESAKYDTEYLVRQKDYEINELTIQVNDLRGKFVKPALKKVSKFDKLKMVVKSTSEVDFRSNLKAVKKEAFKLDEEKQAEKKPEWALGAKKEDEE
;
A
#
# COMPACT_ATOMS: atom_id res chain seq x y z
N GLN A 1 83.73 4.53 -61.87
CA GLN A 1 83.09 3.20 -61.88
C GLN A 1 82.96 2.62 -60.46
N HIS A 2 82.24 3.30 -59.55
CA HIS A 2 82.10 2.83 -58.15
C HIS A 2 80.66 2.94 -57.59
N GLY A 3 79.65 3.13 -58.44
CA GLY A 3 78.24 3.34 -58.03
C GLY A 3 77.27 2.18 -58.32
N ARG A 4 77.68 1.13 -59.06
CA ARG A 4 76.77 0.04 -59.47
C ARG A 4 76.88 -1.23 -58.62
N HIS A 5 77.92 -1.39 -57.80
CA HIS A 5 78.08 -2.56 -56.93
C HIS A 5 77.33 -2.47 -55.60
N ARG A 6 76.99 -1.27 -55.10
CA ARG A 6 76.30 -1.09 -53.82
C ARG A 6 74.78 -1.30 -53.87
N ARG A 7 74.15 -1.26 -55.05
CA ARG A 7 72.71 -1.51 -55.20
C ARG A 7 72.37 -3.00 -55.40
N ARG A 8 73.29 -3.82 -55.92
CA ARG A 8 73.09 -5.28 -56.03
C ARG A 8 73.14 -6.00 -54.68
N ALA A 9 73.90 -5.47 -53.72
CA ALA A 9 74.01 -6.04 -52.37
C ALA A 9 72.79 -5.78 -51.46
N GLN A 10 71.89 -4.85 -51.82
CA GLN A 10 70.63 -4.64 -51.07
C GLN A 10 69.44 -5.39 -51.65
N GLU A 11 69.56 -5.95 -52.86
CA GLU A 11 68.47 -6.69 -53.52
C GLU A 11 68.58 -8.21 -53.36
N GLU A 12 69.77 -8.72 -52.99
CA GLU A 12 69.98 -10.14 -52.65
C GLU A 12 69.70 -10.49 -51.18
N GLY A 13 69.30 -9.51 -50.35
CA GLY A 13 68.83 -9.72 -48.97
C GLY A 13 67.34 -10.05 -48.84
N ARG A 14 66.61 -10.19 -49.96
CA ARG A 14 65.16 -10.46 -49.99
C ARG A 14 64.78 -11.79 -50.67
N ARG A 15 65.72 -12.72 -50.80
CA ARG A 15 65.44 -14.10 -51.27
C ARG A 15 66.12 -15.10 -50.34
N GLY A 16 65.46 -15.40 -49.23
CA GLY A 16 65.86 -16.46 -48.29
C GLY A 16 64.63 -17.03 -47.57
N CYS A 17 64.28 -18.27 -47.95
CA CYS A 17 63.43 -19.26 -47.27
C CYS A 17 62.01 -18.90 -46.77
N PRO A 18 60.97 -19.49 -47.39
CA PRO A 18 59.69 -19.77 -46.74
C PRO A 18 59.67 -21.23 -46.27
N GLN A 19 59.90 -21.50 -44.98
CA GLN A 19 59.54 -22.79 -44.36
C GLN A 19 59.78 -22.74 -42.85
N ALA A 20 58.68 -22.61 -42.09
CA ALA A 20 58.45 -23.12 -40.73
C ALA A 20 57.28 -22.36 -40.09
N ALA A 21 56.08 -22.51 -40.66
CA ALA A 21 54.82 -22.11 -40.04
C ALA A 21 53.86 -23.30 -40.07
N GLN A 22 54.25 -24.39 -39.42
CA GLN A 22 53.36 -25.50 -39.08
C GLN A 22 53.78 -26.03 -37.70
N GLY A 23 52.82 -26.10 -36.79
CA GLY A 23 52.97 -26.82 -35.51
C GLY A 23 53.14 -25.96 -34.26
N ARG A 24 52.09 -25.21 -33.88
CA ARG A 24 51.70 -24.94 -32.47
C ARG A 24 50.36 -24.19 -32.37
N GLY A 25 49.36 -24.67 -33.10
CA GLY A 25 47.97 -24.54 -32.67
C GLY A 25 47.62 -25.82 -31.90
N GLU A 26 46.63 -25.75 -31.01
CA GLU A 26 46.09 -26.91 -30.26
C GLU A 26 46.87 -27.30 -28.99
N GLU A 27 46.84 -26.43 -27.97
CA GLU A 27 46.85 -26.87 -26.55
C GLU A 27 46.49 -25.75 -25.55
N LYS A 28 46.21 -24.51 -26.01
CA LYS A 28 45.85 -23.38 -25.12
C LYS A 28 44.35 -23.12 -24.96
N ASP A 29 43.48 -23.71 -25.79
CA ASP A 29 42.04 -23.43 -25.74
C ASP A 29 41.28 -24.16 -24.61
N GLY A 30 41.87 -25.22 -24.03
CA GLY A 30 41.24 -25.98 -22.94
C GLY A 30 41.30 -25.28 -21.58
N GLY A 31 42.44 -24.66 -21.26
CA GLY A 31 42.67 -24.04 -19.94
C GLY A 31 41.99 -22.68 -19.76
N GLU A 32 41.88 -21.90 -20.83
CA GLU A 32 41.21 -20.58 -20.75
C GLU A 32 39.71 -20.71 -20.43
N GLY A 33 39.06 -21.78 -20.87
CA GLY A 33 37.65 -22.06 -20.56
C GLY A 33 37.43 -22.38 -19.09
N GLU A 34 38.33 -23.16 -18.49
CA GLU A 34 38.31 -23.53 -17.08
C GLU A 34 38.67 -22.35 -16.18
N GLU A 35 39.69 -21.55 -16.52
CA GLU A 35 40.02 -20.31 -15.81
C GLU A 35 38.89 -19.28 -15.91
N LYS A 36 38.27 -19.11 -17.09
CA LYS A 36 37.10 -18.22 -17.26
C LYS A 36 35.88 -18.73 -16.47
N ALA A 37 35.68 -20.05 -16.38
CA ALA A 37 34.62 -20.67 -15.59
C ALA A 37 34.88 -20.50 -14.08
N GLU A 38 36.12 -20.66 -13.64
CA GLU A 38 36.53 -20.46 -12.25
C GLU A 38 36.41 -18.99 -11.84
N VAL A 39 36.84 -18.06 -12.68
CA VAL A 39 36.68 -16.61 -12.45
C VAL A 39 35.19 -16.25 -12.41
N ARG A 40 34.35 -16.80 -13.29
CA ARG A 40 32.88 -16.61 -13.24
C ARG A 40 32.26 -17.18 -11.98
N LYS A 41 32.67 -18.38 -11.56
CA LYS A 41 32.21 -19.02 -10.32
C LYS A 41 32.63 -18.20 -9.10
N ARG A 42 33.87 -17.70 -9.07
CA ARG A 42 34.38 -16.80 -8.02
C ARG A 42 33.65 -15.45 -8.01
N LEU A 43 33.28 -14.92 -9.18
CA LEU A 43 32.48 -13.70 -9.30
C LEU A 43 31.03 -13.93 -8.84
N GLU A 44 30.45 -15.10 -9.11
CA GLU A 44 29.11 -15.51 -8.69
C GLU A 44 29.05 -15.77 -7.17
N GLU A 45 30.07 -16.41 -6.61
CA GLU A 45 30.21 -16.63 -5.17
C GLU A 45 30.45 -15.32 -4.43
N ALA A 46 31.27 -14.40 -4.98
CA ALA A 46 31.40 -13.05 -4.45
C ALA A 46 30.08 -12.25 -4.53
N ALA A 47 29.29 -12.45 -5.59
CA ALA A 47 27.97 -11.83 -5.73
C ALA A 47 26.93 -12.43 -4.76
N LYS A 48 26.98 -13.74 -4.50
CA LYS A 48 26.17 -14.43 -3.49
C LYS A 48 26.56 -13.99 -2.07
N ALA A 49 27.85 -13.87 -1.78
CA ALA A 49 28.36 -13.36 -0.50
C ALA A 49 27.97 -11.89 -0.29
N LYS A 50 27.98 -11.04 -1.33
CA LYS A 50 27.47 -9.66 -1.24
C LYS A 50 25.94 -9.59 -1.12
N LYS A 51 25.19 -10.50 -1.74
CA LYS A 51 23.72 -10.63 -1.54
C LYS A 51 23.36 -11.13 -0.13
N ALA A 52 24.16 -12.02 0.45
CA ALA A 52 23.95 -12.56 1.79
C ALA A 52 24.51 -11.66 2.91
N GLY A 53 25.55 -10.87 2.61
CA GLY A 53 26.26 -10.02 3.57
C GLY A 53 25.78 -8.56 3.62
N GLY A 54 25.00 -8.09 2.63
CA GLY A 54 24.66 -6.67 2.52
C GLY A 54 23.48 -6.17 3.35
N LYS A 55 22.49 -7.02 3.71
CA LYS A 55 21.30 -6.61 4.47
C LYS A 55 20.67 -7.76 5.27
N ARG A 56 21.39 -8.34 6.23
CA ARG A 56 20.75 -9.00 7.40
C ARG A 56 20.38 -7.96 8.47
N GLY A 57 19.99 -6.77 8.05
CA GLY A 57 19.53 -5.71 8.96
C GLY A 57 18.13 -6.05 9.45
N PHE A 58 17.97 -6.16 10.77
CA PHE A 58 16.75 -6.00 11.55
C PHE A 58 15.46 -5.80 10.70
N MET A 59 14.65 -6.86 10.59
CA MET A 59 13.45 -7.03 9.75
C MET A 59 13.66 -7.25 8.24
N THR A 60 13.00 -8.29 7.71
CA THR A 60 12.72 -8.35 6.26
C THR A 60 11.81 -7.17 5.87
N PRO A 61 12.01 -6.56 4.68
CA PRO A 61 11.23 -5.42 4.22
C PRO A 61 9.72 -5.72 4.15
N GLU A 62 9.36 -6.96 3.85
CA GLU A 62 7.98 -7.46 3.87
C GLU A 62 7.38 -7.46 5.28
N ARG A 63 8.13 -7.93 6.29
CA ARG A 63 7.68 -7.92 7.69
C ARG A 63 7.54 -6.49 8.21
N LYS A 64 8.45 -5.57 7.85
CA LYS A 64 8.34 -4.14 8.18
C LYS A 64 7.09 -3.50 7.55
N LYS A 65 6.74 -3.84 6.31
CA LYS A 65 5.50 -3.37 5.65
C LYS A 65 4.26 -3.92 6.33
N LYS A 66 4.23 -5.22 6.65
CA LYS A 66 3.13 -5.87 7.37
C LYS A 66 2.93 -5.23 8.75
N LEU A 67 4.00 -4.98 9.49
CA LEU A 67 3.95 -4.34 10.81
C LEU A 67 3.40 -2.90 10.73
N ARG A 68 3.85 -2.08 9.77
CA ARG A 68 3.32 -0.73 9.56
C ARG A 68 1.82 -0.75 9.27
N ASN A 69 1.34 -1.72 8.48
CA ASN A 69 -0.08 -1.87 8.21
C ASN A 69 -0.86 -2.30 9.45
N LEU A 70 -0.32 -3.23 10.25
CA LEU A 70 -0.94 -3.64 11.51
C LEU A 70 -1.01 -2.46 12.51
N LEU A 71 0.03 -1.64 12.59
CA LEU A 71 0.05 -0.46 13.45
C LEU A 71 -1.01 0.58 13.04
N ARG A 72 -1.18 0.84 11.74
CA ARG A 72 -2.24 1.75 11.26
C ARG A 72 -3.64 1.18 11.50
N LYS A 73 -3.82 -0.13 11.29
CA LYS A 73 -5.10 -0.80 11.57
C LYS A 73 -5.45 -0.74 13.05
N LYS A 74 -4.49 -1.04 13.92
CA LYS A 74 -4.66 -0.93 15.37
C LYS A 74 -4.94 0.52 15.79
N ALA A 75 -4.20 1.49 15.26
CA ALA A 75 -4.44 2.90 15.54
C ALA A 75 -5.84 3.36 15.09
N ALA A 76 -6.31 2.90 13.92
CA ALA A 76 -7.66 3.22 13.44
C ALA A 76 -8.75 2.56 14.31
N GLU A 77 -8.53 1.31 14.74
CA GLU A 77 -9.42 0.60 15.65
C GLU A 77 -9.48 1.26 17.04
N GLU A 78 -8.33 1.61 17.61
CA GLU A 78 -8.23 2.32 18.89
C GLU A 78 -8.87 3.71 18.82
N LEU A 79 -8.67 4.44 17.72
CA LEU A 79 -9.32 5.74 17.49
C LEU A 79 -10.85 5.60 17.46
N LYS A 80 -11.37 4.58 16.77
CA LYS A 80 -12.82 4.33 16.72
C LYS A 80 -13.37 3.95 18.09
N LYS A 81 -12.67 3.08 18.83
CA LYS A 81 -13.05 2.68 20.19
C LYS A 81 -13.04 3.86 21.16
N GLU A 82 -12.08 4.77 21.04
CA GLU A 82 -12.02 5.98 21.84
C GLU A 82 -13.17 6.94 21.51
N GLN A 83 -13.52 7.09 20.23
CA GLN A 83 -14.69 7.88 19.81
C GLN A 83 -15.99 7.32 20.39
N GLU A 84 -16.17 6.00 20.35
CA GLU A 84 -17.34 5.32 20.94
C GLU A 84 -17.39 5.52 22.45
N ARG A 85 -16.25 5.35 23.17
CA ARG A 85 -16.15 5.61 24.61
C ARG A 85 -16.51 7.07 24.94
N LYS A 86 -15.96 8.03 24.20
CA LYS A 86 -16.24 9.47 24.41
C LYS A 86 -17.69 9.81 24.09
N ALA A 87 -18.29 9.17 23.10
CA ALA A 87 -19.70 9.35 22.76
C ALA A 87 -20.62 8.78 23.85
N GLU A 88 -20.28 7.61 24.41
CA GLU A 88 -21.02 7.01 25.52
C GLU A 88 -20.90 7.85 26.79
N GLU A 89 -19.68 8.31 27.14
CA GLU A 89 -19.44 9.22 28.26
C GLU A 89 -20.21 10.53 28.08
N ARG A 90 -20.20 11.11 26.87
CA ARG A 90 -21.02 12.28 26.55
C ARG A 90 -22.52 12.00 26.78
N ARG A 91 -23.02 10.83 26.40
CA ARG A 91 -24.43 10.46 26.65
C ARG A 91 -24.72 10.34 28.14
N LYS A 92 -23.82 9.73 28.92
CA LYS A 92 -23.95 9.62 30.39
C LYS A 92 -24.00 10.99 31.05
N ILE A 93 -23.04 11.87 30.73
CA ILE A 93 -22.99 13.24 31.27
C ILE A 93 -24.24 14.05 30.89
N ILE A 94 -24.75 13.91 29.66
CA ILE A 94 -25.98 14.59 29.25
C ILE A 94 -27.18 14.10 30.07
N ALA A 95 -27.30 12.79 30.27
CA ALA A 95 -28.38 12.22 31.08
C ALA A 95 -28.33 12.71 32.53
N GLU A 96 -27.13 12.73 33.13
CA GLU A 96 -26.90 13.26 34.49
C GLU A 96 -27.22 14.76 34.58
N ARG A 97 -26.82 15.56 33.59
CA ARG A 97 -27.06 17.02 33.59
C ARG A 97 -28.52 17.37 33.37
N ILE A 98 -29.23 16.67 32.49
CA ILE A 98 -30.64 16.98 32.19
C ILE A 98 -31.53 16.55 33.37
N GLY A 99 -31.21 15.42 34.02
CA GLY A 99 -32.00 14.89 35.12
C GLY A 99 -33.35 14.34 34.68
N GLN A 100 -34.23 14.10 35.66
CA GLN A 100 -35.61 13.69 35.39
C GLN A 100 -36.49 14.90 35.03
N PRO A 101 -37.47 14.75 34.14
CA PRO A 101 -38.42 15.82 33.84
C PRO A 101 -39.19 16.19 35.12
N LYS A 102 -39.37 17.50 35.36
CA LYS A 102 -40.20 17.96 36.48
C LYS A 102 -41.63 17.44 36.32
N PRO A 103 -42.26 16.91 37.39
CA PRO A 103 -43.64 16.39 37.31
C PRO A 103 -44.60 17.55 37.04
N LEU A 104 -45.41 17.42 35.99
CA LEU A 104 -46.42 18.40 35.61
C LEU A 104 -47.84 17.93 35.92
N ASP A 105 -48.01 16.64 36.21
CA ASP A 105 -49.31 16.04 36.46
C ASP A 105 -49.85 16.45 37.84
N GLY A 106 -51.05 17.01 37.87
CA GLY A 106 -51.68 17.54 39.09
C GLY A 106 -51.06 18.83 39.67
N ALA A 107 -50.18 19.52 38.93
CA ALA A 107 -49.54 20.75 39.42
C ALA A 107 -50.50 21.94 39.44
N ASN A 108 -50.44 22.75 40.50
CA ASN A 108 -51.21 24.00 40.63
C ASN A 108 -50.61 25.11 39.73
N GLU A 109 -51.40 26.11 39.34
CA GLU A 109 -50.96 27.21 38.48
C GLU A 109 -49.74 27.95 39.06
N ALA A 110 -49.75 28.24 40.37
CA ALA A 110 -48.62 28.87 41.05
C ALA A 110 -47.33 28.02 40.96
N THR A 111 -47.45 26.69 41.06
CA THR A 111 -46.31 25.78 40.93
C THR A 111 -45.79 25.70 39.49
N LEU A 112 -46.68 25.75 38.49
CA LEU A 112 -46.28 25.80 37.08
C LEU A 112 -45.52 27.09 36.76
N GLN A 113 -45.99 28.24 37.25
CA GLN A 113 -45.29 29.51 37.08
C GLN A 113 -43.90 29.52 37.73
N ALA A 114 -43.76 28.95 38.93
CA ALA A 114 -42.46 28.79 39.58
C ALA A 114 -41.50 27.90 38.76
N ILE A 115 -42.00 26.78 38.23
CA ILE A 115 -41.22 25.88 37.37
C ILE A 115 -40.71 26.60 36.12
N CYS A 116 -41.55 27.41 35.47
CA CYS A 116 -41.16 28.19 34.30
C CYS A 116 -40.03 29.20 34.61
N ARG A 117 -40.12 29.90 35.76
CA ARG A 117 -39.09 30.85 36.20
C ARG A 117 -37.77 30.15 36.49
N ASP A 118 -37.79 29.02 37.19
CA ASP A 118 -36.60 28.21 37.46
C ASP A 118 -35.89 27.77 36.17
N TYR A 119 -36.66 27.30 35.17
CA TYR A 119 -36.08 26.88 33.90
C TYR A 119 -35.46 28.05 33.13
N TYR A 120 -36.11 29.21 33.16
CA TYR A 120 -35.57 30.43 32.55
C TYR A 120 -34.25 30.85 33.20
N ASP A 121 -34.20 30.91 34.53
CA ASP A 121 -32.97 31.25 35.26
C ASP A 121 -31.84 30.26 34.99
N ARG A 122 -32.18 28.96 34.91
CA ARG A 122 -31.23 27.91 34.54
C ARG A 122 -30.72 28.08 33.12
N LEU A 123 -31.59 28.42 32.17
CA LEU A 123 -31.22 28.66 30.77
C LEU A 123 -30.26 29.83 30.65
N CYS A 124 -30.53 30.96 31.30
CA CYS A 124 -29.64 32.12 31.30
C CYS A 124 -28.24 31.79 31.82
N LYS A 125 -28.14 31.03 32.92
CA LYS A 125 -26.85 30.59 33.48
C LYS A 125 -26.10 29.66 32.53
N LEU A 126 -26.81 28.72 31.89
CA LEU A 126 -26.21 27.79 30.93
C LEU A 126 -25.73 28.50 29.67
N GLU A 127 -26.47 29.49 29.16
CA GLU A 127 -26.07 30.26 27.98
C GLU A 127 -24.82 31.09 28.28
N SER A 128 -24.73 31.72 29.46
CA SER A 128 -23.51 32.42 29.88
C SER A 128 -22.29 31.49 29.91
N ALA A 129 -22.40 30.32 30.56
CA ALA A 129 -21.30 29.36 30.64
C ALA A 129 -20.91 28.78 29.27
N LYS A 130 -21.89 28.59 28.37
CA LYS A 130 -21.66 28.18 26.99
C LYS A 130 -20.88 29.25 26.24
N TYR A 131 -21.28 30.52 26.36
CA TYR A 131 -20.59 31.63 25.71
C TYR A 131 -19.11 31.70 26.11
N ASP A 132 -18.81 31.62 27.41
CA ASP A 132 -17.43 31.63 27.92
C ASP A 132 -16.61 30.48 27.34
N THR A 133 -17.20 29.28 27.30
CA THR A 133 -16.55 28.09 26.73
C THR A 133 -16.29 28.25 25.23
N GLU A 134 -17.27 28.74 24.47
CA GLU A 134 -17.11 28.98 23.04
C GLU A 134 -16.05 30.05 22.74
N TYR A 135 -16.01 31.11 23.54
CA TYR A 135 -14.99 32.15 23.39
C TYR A 135 -13.58 31.60 23.60
N LEU A 136 -13.38 30.80 24.66
CA LEU A 136 -12.11 30.13 24.92
C LEU A 136 -11.71 29.18 23.79
N VAL A 137 -12.65 28.40 23.25
CA VAL A 137 -12.40 27.51 22.10
C VAL A 137 -11.96 28.32 20.88
N ARG A 138 -12.67 29.42 20.56
CA ARG A 138 -12.29 30.31 19.44
C ARG A 138 -10.88 30.86 19.62
N GLN A 139 -10.53 31.32 20.82
CA GLN A 139 -9.18 31.82 21.11
C GLN A 139 -8.12 30.72 20.88
N LYS A 140 -8.38 29.49 21.33
CA LYS A 140 -7.49 28.36 21.11
C LYS A 140 -7.37 27.97 19.64
N ASP A 141 -8.46 28.05 18.87
CA ASP A 141 -8.42 27.81 17.42
C ASP A 141 -7.56 28.86 16.71
N TYR A 142 -7.64 30.13 17.12
CA TYR A 142 -6.75 31.18 16.61
C TYR A 142 -5.28 30.91 16.94
N GLU A 143 -4.97 30.55 18.19
CA GLU A 143 -3.61 30.19 18.62
C GLU A 143 -3.07 28.99 17.81
N ILE A 144 -3.88 27.94 17.61
CA ILE A 144 -3.51 26.77 16.81
C ILE A 144 -3.23 27.16 15.36
N ASN A 145 -4.08 28.01 14.77
CA ASN A 145 -3.90 28.46 13.40
C ASN A 145 -2.61 29.29 13.25
N GLU A 146 -2.34 30.19 14.20
CA GLU A 146 -1.11 30.98 14.22
C GLU A 146 0.14 30.08 14.31
N LEU A 147 0.15 29.14 15.26
CA LEU A 147 1.23 28.16 15.41
C LEU A 147 1.39 27.28 14.17
N THR A 148 0.28 26.91 13.52
CA THR A 148 0.30 26.13 12.28
C THR A 148 0.96 26.91 11.14
N ILE A 149 0.69 28.20 11.02
CA ILE A 149 1.34 29.09 10.06
C ILE A 149 2.84 29.21 10.38
N GLN A 150 3.21 29.45 11.64
CA GLN A 150 4.62 29.54 12.04
C GLN A 150 5.39 28.25 11.73
N VAL A 151 4.81 27.07 12.03
CA VAL A 151 5.43 25.78 11.71
C VAL A 151 5.60 25.60 10.20
N ASN A 152 4.63 26.03 9.39
CA ASN A 152 4.71 25.94 7.93
C ASN A 152 5.77 26.88 7.35
N ASP A 153 5.88 28.11 7.88
CA ASP A 153 6.88 29.08 7.46
C ASP A 153 8.30 28.62 7.82
N LEU A 154 8.48 28.03 9.01
CA LEU A 154 9.74 27.40 9.45
C LEU A 154 10.11 26.16 8.63
N ARG A 155 9.12 25.34 8.23
CA ARG A 155 9.34 24.16 7.38
C ARG A 155 9.66 24.54 5.93
N GLY A 156 9.54 25.82 5.59
CA GLY A 156 9.79 26.41 4.28
C GLY A 156 8.56 26.28 3.38
N LYS A 157 8.05 27.42 2.90
CA LYS A 157 6.98 27.52 1.88
C LYS A 157 7.29 26.77 0.58
N PHE A 158 8.56 26.42 0.39
CA PHE A 158 9.07 25.70 -0.77
C PHE A 158 9.73 24.37 -0.34
N VAL A 159 8.98 23.47 0.30
CA VAL A 159 9.34 22.05 0.26
C VAL A 159 9.18 21.62 -1.20
N LYS A 160 10.25 21.77 -2.00
CA LYS A 160 10.26 21.40 -3.42
C LYS A 160 9.76 19.96 -3.51
N PRO A 161 8.53 19.72 -4.00
CA PRO A 161 8.02 18.37 -4.09
C PRO A 161 8.98 17.65 -5.03
N ALA A 162 9.62 16.58 -4.56
CA ALA A 162 10.54 15.81 -5.39
C ALA A 162 9.76 15.35 -6.63
N LEU A 163 10.10 15.92 -7.79
CA LEU A 163 9.44 15.64 -9.05
C LEU A 163 9.67 14.16 -9.37
N LYS A 164 8.71 13.31 -9.00
CA LYS A 164 8.71 11.91 -9.39
C LYS A 164 8.39 11.85 -10.87
N LYS A 165 9.17 11.09 -11.63
CA LYS A 165 8.87 10.77 -13.03
C LYS A 165 7.54 10.01 -13.07
N VAL A 166 6.45 10.74 -13.23
CA VAL A 166 5.11 10.19 -13.40
C VAL A 166 5.05 9.55 -14.78
N SER A 167 4.85 8.23 -14.79
CA SER A 167 4.59 7.50 -16.04
C SER A 167 3.23 7.93 -16.58
N LYS A 168 3.11 8.12 -17.90
CA LYS A 168 1.84 8.51 -18.57
C LYS A 168 0.67 7.57 -18.24
N PHE A 169 0.97 6.34 -17.80
CA PHE A 169 -0.02 5.29 -17.44
C PHE A 169 -0.73 5.50 -16.10
N ASP A 170 -0.25 6.37 -15.19
CA ASP A 170 -0.94 6.59 -13.90
C ASP A 170 -2.22 7.45 -14.06
N LYS A 171 -2.30 8.30 -15.10
CA LYS A 171 -3.52 9.05 -15.42
C LYS A 171 -4.65 8.13 -15.91
N LEU A 172 -4.29 7.05 -16.59
CA LEU A 172 -5.26 6.02 -17.02
C LEU A 172 -5.79 5.22 -15.82
N LYS A 173 -4.95 4.98 -14.80
CA LYS A 173 -5.39 4.33 -13.55
C LYS A 173 -6.34 5.18 -12.72
N MET A 174 -6.24 6.52 -12.74
CA MET A 174 -7.19 7.37 -12.02
C MET A 174 -8.58 7.33 -12.65
N VAL A 175 -8.68 7.33 -13.99
CA VAL A 175 -9.96 7.15 -14.70
C VAL A 175 -10.57 5.78 -14.39
N VAL A 176 -9.74 4.75 -14.22
CA VAL A 176 -10.18 3.40 -13.81
C VAL A 176 -10.53 3.31 -12.31
N LYS A 177 -9.97 4.17 -11.46
CA LYS A 177 -10.16 4.12 -9.99
C LYS A 177 -11.39 4.89 -9.50
N SER A 178 -11.93 5.82 -10.28
CA SER A 178 -13.20 6.50 -9.98
C SER A 178 -14.44 5.66 -10.34
N THR A 179 -14.28 4.62 -11.17
CA THR A 179 -15.41 3.79 -11.63
C THR A 179 -15.47 2.41 -11.00
N SER A 180 -14.43 1.95 -10.32
CA SER A 180 -14.50 0.72 -9.55
C SER A 180 -13.40 0.65 -8.50
N GLU A 181 -13.79 0.26 -7.30
CA GLU A 181 -12.95 -0.57 -6.46
C GLU A 181 -12.55 -1.77 -7.34
N VAL A 182 -11.35 -1.70 -7.93
CA VAL A 182 -10.84 -2.73 -8.84
C VAL A 182 -10.53 -3.96 -7.99
N ASP A 183 -11.58 -4.70 -7.68
CA ASP A 183 -11.51 -6.00 -7.05
C ASP A 183 -11.02 -6.97 -8.13
N PHE A 184 -9.70 -7.07 -8.28
CA PHE A 184 -9.05 -7.98 -9.23
C PHE A 184 -9.45 -9.46 -9.03
N ARG A 185 -10.18 -9.78 -7.96
CA ARG A 185 -10.74 -11.10 -7.69
C ARG A 185 -12.01 -11.39 -8.47
N SER A 186 -12.80 -10.37 -8.81
CA SER A 186 -14.09 -10.57 -9.51
C SER A 186 -13.91 -10.93 -10.99
N ASN A 187 -12.81 -10.50 -11.61
CA ASN A 187 -12.46 -10.82 -13.00
C ASN A 187 -11.58 -12.08 -13.14
N LEU A 188 -11.30 -12.78 -12.05
CA LEU A 188 -10.65 -14.09 -12.09
C LEU A 188 -11.73 -15.17 -12.04
N LYS A 189 -11.81 -15.98 -13.11
CA LYS A 189 -12.68 -17.16 -13.15
C LYS A 189 -12.22 -18.13 -12.05
N ALA A 190 -12.95 -18.21 -10.95
CA ALA A 190 -12.69 -19.21 -9.92
C ALA A 190 -12.91 -20.60 -10.54
N VAL A 191 -11.81 -21.30 -10.84
CA VAL A 191 -11.88 -22.71 -11.26
C VAL A 191 -12.31 -23.49 -10.03
N LYS A 192 -13.58 -23.88 -9.97
CA LYS A 192 -14.08 -24.89 -9.04
C LYS A 192 -13.33 -26.18 -9.34
N LYS A 193 -12.26 -26.45 -8.59
CA LYS A 193 -11.67 -27.79 -8.52
C LYS A 193 -12.58 -28.64 -7.63
N GLU A 194 -13.67 -29.15 -8.19
CA GLU A 194 -14.49 -30.24 -7.65
C GLU A 194 -13.72 -31.58 -7.78
N ALA A 195 -12.47 -31.63 -7.31
CA ALA A 195 -11.64 -32.85 -7.35
C ALA A 195 -11.12 -33.24 -5.96
N PHE A 196 -11.52 -32.53 -4.90
CA PHE A 196 -11.10 -32.80 -3.52
C PHE A 196 -12.25 -32.68 -2.51
N LYS A 197 -13.47 -33.05 -2.88
CA LYS A 197 -14.51 -33.40 -1.90
C LYS A 197 -14.68 -34.91 -1.91
N LEU A 198 -14.07 -35.49 -0.89
CA LEU A 198 -14.29 -36.84 -0.42
C LEU A 198 -15.79 -37.00 -0.09
N ASP A 199 -16.34 -38.06 -0.65
CA ASP A 199 -17.61 -38.74 -0.40
C ASP A 199 -18.24 -38.48 0.99
N GLU A 200 -19.43 -37.85 1.00
CA GLU A 200 -20.53 -38.18 1.91
C GLU A 200 -21.82 -37.50 1.41
N GLU A 201 -22.90 -38.29 1.36
CA GLU A 201 -24.27 -37.95 0.93
C GLU A 201 -24.51 -37.76 -0.58
N LYS A 202 -24.65 -38.90 -1.26
CA LYS A 202 -25.53 -39.05 -2.44
C LYS A 202 -26.96 -38.62 -2.07
N GLN A 203 -27.25 -37.33 -2.15
CA GLN A 203 -28.61 -36.82 -2.25
C GLN A 203 -29.17 -37.20 -3.62
N ALA A 204 -30.17 -38.08 -3.56
CA ALA A 204 -31.13 -38.47 -4.58
C ALA A 204 -31.08 -37.68 -5.89
N GLU A 205 -30.61 -38.36 -6.92
CA GLU A 205 -30.62 -37.97 -8.33
C GLU A 205 -32.01 -37.49 -8.77
N LYS A 206 -32.24 -36.17 -8.80
CA LYS A 206 -33.28 -35.61 -9.65
C LYS A 206 -32.85 -35.82 -11.09
N LYS A 207 -33.48 -36.79 -11.75
CA LYS A 207 -33.32 -37.01 -13.19
C LYS A 207 -33.56 -35.70 -13.94
N PRO A 208 -32.67 -35.29 -14.85
CA PRO A 208 -32.78 -34.03 -15.59
C PRO A 208 -34.01 -34.04 -16.51
N GLU A 209 -34.59 -32.85 -16.73
CA GLU A 209 -35.90 -32.62 -17.35
C GLU A 209 -36.06 -33.19 -18.78
N TRP A 210 -34.97 -33.51 -19.48
CA TRP A 210 -35.01 -34.21 -20.78
C TRP A 210 -35.35 -35.72 -20.67
N ALA A 211 -35.38 -36.27 -19.45
CA ALA A 211 -35.73 -37.68 -19.19
C ALA A 211 -37.24 -37.91 -18.99
N LEU A 212 -38.07 -36.86 -19.06
CA LEU A 212 -39.53 -36.98 -19.09
C LEU A 212 -40.01 -36.86 -20.53
N GLY A 213 -39.84 -37.96 -21.27
CA GLY A 213 -40.29 -38.08 -22.65
C GLY A 213 -41.80 -37.88 -22.79
N ALA A 214 -42.15 -36.99 -23.71
CA ALA A 214 -43.33 -36.97 -24.57
C ALA A 214 -44.61 -37.64 -24.04
N LYS A 215 -45.56 -36.82 -23.57
CA LYS A 215 -47.00 -37.10 -23.70
C LYS A 215 -47.76 -35.79 -23.94
N LYS A 216 -48.31 -35.68 -25.17
CA LYS A 216 -49.67 -35.23 -25.53
C LYS A 216 -50.07 -33.79 -25.15
N GLU A 217 -50.72 -32.98 -25.97
CA GLU A 217 -51.61 -33.20 -27.12
C GLU A 217 -51.74 -31.85 -27.85
N ASP A 218 -51.46 -31.81 -29.15
CA ASP A 218 -52.13 -30.90 -30.08
C ASP A 218 -53.26 -31.73 -30.69
N GLU A 219 -54.51 -31.44 -30.36
CA GLU A 219 -55.69 -31.75 -31.18
C GLU A 219 -56.79 -30.74 -30.84
N GLU A 220 -57.10 -29.92 -31.85
CA GLU A 220 -58.36 -29.26 -32.20
C GLU A 220 -59.32 -28.74 -31.10
#